data_AF-A0A934D257-F1
#
_entry.id   AF-A0A934D257-F1
#
_cell.length_a   1.000
_cell.length_b   1.000
_cell.length_c   1.000
_cell.angle_alpha   90.00
_cell.angle_beta   90.00
_cell.angle_gamma   90.00
#
_symmetry.space_group_name_H-M   'P 1'
#
loop_
_entity.id
_entity.type
_entity.pdbx_description
1 polymer ?
#
loop_
_entity_poly.entity_id
_entity_poly.type
_entity_poly.pdbx_seq_one_letter_code
_entity_poly.pdbx_strand_id
1 'polypeptide(L)' 'MTITPQSNRLAVDADALADLLSISKAMVFKLDASGRLPRGIYLGRRRVWPVAEVAEWLRAGAPSREDWEAKR' A
#
# COMPACT_ATOMS: atom_id res chain seq x y z
N MET A 1 -9.97 13.27 -22.37
CA MET A 1 -9.40 11.92 -22.21
C MET A 1 -7.98 12.09 -21.69
N THR A 2 -7.80 12.25 -20.38
CA THR A 2 -6.49 12.50 -19.76
C THR A 2 -5.78 11.17 -19.56
N ILE A 3 -4.74 10.93 -20.34
CA ILE A 3 -3.78 9.84 -20.13
C ILE A 3 -2.87 10.23 -18.96
N THR A 4 -3.12 9.66 -17.79
CA THR A 4 -2.23 9.78 -16.63
C THR A 4 -0.88 9.16 -16.99
N PRO A 5 0.27 9.83 -16.77
CA PRO A 5 1.56 9.22 -17.00
C PRO A 5 1.69 7.98 -16.10
N GLN A 6 1.98 6.81 -16.70
CA GLN A 6 2.38 5.62 -15.96
C GLN A 6 3.75 5.91 -15.33
N SER A 7 3.76 6.52 -14.14
CA SER A 7 4.96 6.58 -13.32
C SER A 7 5.29 5.15 -12.89
N ASN A 8 6.38 4.59 -13.42
CA ASN A 8 6.94 3.29 -13.07
C ASN A 8 7.54 3.30 -11.64
N ARG A 9 6.72 3.67 -10.64
CA ARG A 9 7.11 3.68 -9.23
C ARG A 9 7.01 2.26 -8.70
N LEU A 10 8.14 1.72 -8.25
CA LEU A 10 8.19 0.39 -7.64
C LEU A 10 7.62 0.38 -6.22
N ALA A 11 7.73 1.51 -5.51
CA ALA A 11 7.15 1.71 -4.20
C ALA A 11 6.65 3.14 -4.03
N VAL A 12 5.65 3.31 -3.16
CA VAL A 12 5.00 4.58 -2.85
C VAL A 12 5.03 4.86 -1.35
N ASP A 13 5.15 6.13 -0.97
CA ASP A 13 4.99 6.54 0.44
C ASP A 13 3.50 6.58 0.85
N ALA A 14 3.23 6.91 2.11
CA ALA A 14 1.88 6.92 2.66
C ALA A 14 0.93 7.91 1.95
N ASP A 15 1.44 9.02 1.42
CA ASP A 15 0.65 10.02 0.70
C ASP A 15 0.20 9.48 -0.65
N ALA A 16 1.15 8.97 -1.43
CA ALA A 16 0.86 8.33 -2.71
C ALA A 16 0.02 7.04 -2.56
N LEU A 17 0.18 6.29 -1.46
CA LEU A 17 -0.67 5.14 -1.16
C LEU A 17 -2.11 5.55 -0.85
N ALA A 18 -2.31 6.66 -0.14
CA ALA A 18 -3.63 7.23 0.12
C ALA A 18 -4.35 7.59 -1.18
N ASP A 19 -3.65 8.26 -2.11
CA ASP A 19 -4.16 8.54 -3.46
C ASP A 19 -4.52 7.25 -4.23
N LEU A 20 -3.63 6.24 -4.24
CA LEU A 20 -3.86 4.97 -4.94
C LEU A 20 -5.08 4.20 -4.42
N LEU A 21 -5.33 4.27 -3.11
CA LEU A 21 -6.46 3.60 -2.47
C LEU A 21 -7.70 4.50 -2.36
N SER A 22 -7.61 5.76 -2.80
CA SER A 22 -8.67 6.76 -2.68
C SER A 22 -9.16 6.95 -1.23
N ILE A 23 -8.24 6.93 -0.26
CA ILE A 23 -8.51 7.14 1.18
C ILE A 23 -7.65 8.26 1.76
N SER A 24 -7.95 8.70 2.98
CA SER A 24 -7.09 9.69 3.65
C SER A 24 -5.78 9.05 4.16
N LYS A 25 -4.70 9.83 4.20
CA LYS A 25 -3.41 9.44 4.79
C LYS A 25 -3.54 8.97 6.24
N ALA A 26 -4.42 9.59 7.03
CA ALA A 26 -4.72 9.14 8.38
C ALA A 26 -5.30 7.72 8.40
N MET A 27 -6.17 7.39 7.43
CA MET A 27 -6.73 6.05 7.28
C MET A 27 -5.66 5.03 6.88
N VAL A 28 -4.69 5.40 6.04
CA VAL A 28 -3.52 4.55 5.72
C VAL A 28 -2.77 4.16 7.01
N PHE A 29 -2.42 5.13 7.85
CA PHE A 29 -1.75 4.83 9.12
C PHE A 29 -2.62 4.01 10.08
N LYS A 30 -3.93 4.26 10.12
CA LYS A 30 -4.86 3.47 10.93
C LYS A 30 -4.92 2.02 10.48
N LEU A 31 -5.02 1.77 9.17
CA LEU A 31 -5.03 0.42 8.60
C LEU A 31 -3.69 -0.27 8.78
N ASP A 32 -2.58 0.45 8.64
CA ASP A 32 -1.25 -0.11 8.89
C ASP A 32 -1.06 -0.49 10.38
N ALA A 33 -1.51 0.37 11.31
CA ALA A 33 -1.46 0.08 12.74
C ALA A 33 -2.36 -1.10 13.12
N SER A 34 -3.54 -1.21 12.50
CA SER A 34 -4.48 -2.30 12.73
C SER A 34 -4.16 -3.59 11.96
N GLY A 35 -3.03 -3.64 11.23
CA GLY A 35 -2.66 -4.79 10.42
C GLY A 35 -3.65 -5.11 9.29
N ARG A 36 -4.36 -4.10 8.77
CA ARG A 36 -5.26 -4.21 7.60
C ARG A 36 -4.63 -3.66 6.31
N LEU A 37 -3.31 -3.55 6.31
CA LEU A 37 -2.47 -3.25 5.15
C LEU A 37 -1.23 -4.16 5.16
N PRO A 38 -0.67 -4.48 3.97
CA PRO A 38 0.60 -5.17 3.86
C PRO A 38 1.70 -4.38 4.58
N ARG A 39 2.75 -5.09 5.01
CA ARG A 39 3.83 -4.50 5.81
C ARG A 39 4.65 -3.54 4.94
N GLY A 40 4.59 -2.24 5.25
CA GLY A 40 5.45 -1.25 4.59
C GLY A 40 6.93 -1.47 4.91
N ILE A 41 7.80 -1.27 3.92
CA ILE A 41 9.26 -1.37 3.98
C ILE A 41 9.85 -0.04 4.45
N TYR A 42 10.84 -0.08 5.33
CA TYR A 42 11.58 1.11 5.74
C TYR A 42 12.74 1.41 4.80
N LEU A 43 12.71 2.56 4.14
CA LEU A 43 13.83 3.14 3.39
C LEU A 43 14.35 4.36 4.15
N GLY A 44 15.32 4.09 5.04
CA GLY A 44 15.82 5.10 5.98
C GLY A 44 14.74 5.52 6.98
N ARG A 45 14.37 6.80 6.96
CA ARG A 45 13.34 7.37 7.85
C ARG A 45 11.92 7.28 7.29
N ARG A 46 11.76 6.84 6.04
CA ARG A 46 10.47 6.80 5.33
C ARG A 46 9.98 5.37 5.23
N ARG A 47 8.67 5.20 5.37
CA ARG A 47 7.99 3.93 5.11
C ARG A 47 7.34 3.97 3.73
N VAL A 48 7.59 2.93 2.95
CA VAL A 48 7.08 2.80 1.58
C VAL A 48 6.41 1.44 1.39
N TRP A 49 5.46 1.37 0.47
CA TRP A 49 4.77 0.15 0.11
C TRP A 49 5.06 -0.19 -1.35
N PRO A 50 5.52 -1.42 -1.65
CA PRO A 50 5.68 -1.86 -3.03
C PRO A 50 4.33 -1.79 -3.77
N VAL A 51 4.31 -1.17 -4.94
CA VAL A 51 3.06 -1.00 -5.71
C VAL A 51 2.52 -2.36 -6.15
N ALA A 52 3.41 -3.27 -6.57
CA ALA A 52 3.05 -4.63 -6.94
C ALA A 52 2.35 -5.37 -5.79
N GLU A 53 2.93 -5.31 -4.58
CA GLU A 53 2.37 -5.99 -3.41
C GLU A 53 1.01 -5.41 -3.01
N VAL A 54 0.84 -4.09 -3.04
CA VAL A 54 -0.46 -3.45 -2.76
C VAL A 54 -1.51 -3.88 -3.78
N ALA A 55 -1.14 -3.98 -5.06
CA ALA A 55 -2.05 -4.46 -6.11
C ALA A 55 -2.43 -5.92 -5.92
N GLU A 56 -1.47 -6.80 -5.59
CA GLU A 56 -1.72 -8.21 -5.32
C GLU A 56 -2.60 -8.41 -4.08
N TRP A 57 -2.32 -7.67 -3.01
CA TRP A 57 -3.11 -7.66 -1.78
C TRP A 57 -4.56 -7.23 -2.04
N LEU A 58 -4.77 -6.18 -2.84
CA LEU A 58 -6.11 -5.75 -3.28
C LEU A 58 -6.82 -6.84 -4.07
N ARG A 59 -6.13 -7.47 -5.03
CA ARG A 59 -6.67 -8.57 -5.83
C ARG A 59 -7.05 -9.79 -4.98
N ALA A 60 -6.34 -10.02 -3.88
CA ALA A 60 -6.64 -11.07 -2.91
C ALA A 60 -7.81 -10.74 -1.96
N GLY A 61 -8.46 -9.58 -2.12
CA GLY A 61 -9.61 -9.17 -1.32
C GLY A 61 -9.26 -8.38 -0.07
N ALA A 62 -8.09 -7.73 -0.05
CA ALA A 62 -7.61 -6.93 1.08
C ALA A 62 -7.58 -7.69 2.43
N PRO A 63 -6.94 -8.89 2.49
CA PRO A 63 -6.85 -9.67 3.72
C PRO A 63 -6.09 -8.93 4.83
N SER A 64 -6.19 -9.44 6.07
CA SER A 64 -5.35 -8.95 7.16
C SER A 64 -3.87 -9.19 6.87
N ARG A 65 -2.98 -8.44 7.52
CA ARG A 65 -1.54 -8.59 7.38
C ARG A 65 -1.09 -9.99 7.78
N GLU A 66 -1.69 -10.54 8.83
CA GLU A 66 -1.36 -11.91 9.29
C GLU A 66 -1.72 -12.94 8.22
N ASP A 67 -2.95 -12.88 7.69
CA ASP A 67 -3.39 -13.75 6.59
C ASP A 67 -2.57 -13.56 5.32
N TRP A 68 -2.14 -12.33 5.05
CA TRP A 68 -1.36 -12.00 3.86
C TRP A 68 0.06 -12.56 3.94
N GLU A 69 0.72 -12.38 5.08
CA GLU A 69 2.08 -12.92 5.32
C GLU A 69 2.05 -14.45 5.38
N ALA A 70 0.97 -15.08 5.86
CA ALA A 70 0.82 -16.53 5.88
C ALA A 70 0.64 -17.17 4.48
N LYS A 71 0.26 -16.38 3.47
CA LYS A 71 0.08 -16.82 2.08
C LYS A 71 1.31 -16.60 1.19
N ARG A 72 2.34 -15.94 1.71
CA ARG A 72 3.55 -15.52 0.99
C ARG A 72 4.71 -16.48 1.22
#